data_AF-A0A533XY94-F1
#
_entry.id   AF-A0A533XY94-F1
#
_cell.length_a   1.000
_cell.length_b   1.000
_cell.length_c   1.000
_cell.angle_alpha   90.00
_cell.angle_beta   90.00
_cell.angle_gamma   90.00
#
_symmetry.space_group_name_H-M   'P 1'
#
loop_
_entity.id
_entity.type
_entity.pdbx_description
1 polymer ?
#
loop_
_entity_poly.entity_id
_entity_poly.type
_entity_poly.pdbx_seq_one_letter_code
_entity_poly.pdbx_strand_id
1 'polypeptide(L)'
;MTPCFRLFPLALCMVGAALAGCASFKPVSPSTVDQSERPALAILLFGFDIEITKLSDVKTVQGTLTPEDESTQVAEALREIQHEARWLLLSRLATGQGFRIVPLEQTDTLAEELHLKPGELPNAEQLAEFHRRLGTDLVVAGSILDYGKVRWQWLVAGIFADISWETIALGVATSWNPAVVLGNVGYELLTSPPLWFGGGYLFGVAFRPVRVEARAFETIQGYPIWQSMDESAYVWRALKALPEAVREKKETQLEVNAAEIMESLADSLTEQELTISQLRGQP
;
A
#
# COMPACT_ATOMS: atom_id res chain seq x y z
N MET A 1 20.03 34.25 -38.11
CA MET A 1 18.68 33.68 -38.03
C MET A 1 18.83 32.24 -37.59
N THR A 2 18.59 32.00 -36.30
CA THR A 2 18.87 30.74 -35.61
C THR A 2 17.61 30.40 -34.83
N PRO A 3 16.96 29.23 -35.04
CA PRO A 3 15.81 28.83 -34.26
C PRO A 3 16.29 27.92 -33.12
N CYS A 4 16.02 28.28 -31.86
CA CYS A 4 16.15 27.32 -30.76
C CYS A 4 15.37 27.81 -29.53
N PHE A 5 14.04 27.67 -29.54
CA PHE A 5 13.20 27.92 -28.37
C PHE A 5 11.83 27.23 -28.52
N ARG A 6 11.78 25.89 -28.63
CA ARG A 6 10.51 25.12 -28.57
C ARG A 6 10.69 23.68 -28.08
N LEU A 7 11.46 23.44 -27.02
CA LEU A 7 11.59 22.09 -26.43
C LEU A 7 11.13 21.96 -24.97
N PHE A 8 10.76 23.06 -24.30
CA PHE A 8 10.41 23.02 -22.88
C PHE A 8 8.98 22.55 -22.51
N PRO A 9 7.92 22.63 -23.34
CA PRO A 9 6.58 22.25 -22.87
C PRO A 9 6.27 20.74 -23.02
N LEU A 10 7.11 19.98 -23.74
CA LEU A 10 6.85 18.55 -24.01
C LEU A 10 7.33 17.63 -22.88
N ALA A 11 8.37 18.02 -22.13
CA ALA A 11 8.86 17.22 -21.01
C ALA A 11 7.88 17.21 -19.82
N LEU A 12 7.16 18.32 -19.59
CA LEU A 12 6.22 18.44 -18.48
C LEU A 12 4.91 17.64 -18.68
N CYS A 13 4.49 17.42 -19.93
CA CYS A 13 3.29 16.62 -20.23
C CYS A 13 3.52 15.10 -20.17
N MET A 14 4.77 14.62 -20.26
CA MET A 14 5.06 13.17 -20.17
C MET A 14 5.12 12.65 -18.73
N VAL A 15 5.38 13.50 -17.74
CA VAL A 15 5.43 13.08 -16.33
C VAL A 15 4.03 12.85 -15.74
N GLY A 16 3.03 13.64 -16.15
CA GLY A 16 1.63 13.45 -15.72
C GLY A 16 0.99 12.14 -16.22
N ALA A 17 1.51 11.57 -17.32
CA ALA A 17 1.04 10.30 -17.86
C ALA A 17 1.68 9.06 -17.18
N ALA A 18 2.86 9.22 -16.56
CA ALA A 18 3.56 8.12 -15.88
C ALA A 18 2.96 7.80 -14.50
N LEU A 19 2.30 8.76 -13.85
CA LEU A 19 1.62 8.58 -12.56
C LEU A 19 0.15 8.20 -12.68
N ALA A 20 -0.41 8.17 -13.89
CA ALA A 20 -1.73 7.60 -14.14
C ALA A 20 -1.59 6.07 -14.12
N GLY A 21 -1.55 5.48 -12.92
CA GLY A 21 -1.63 4.05 -12.70
C GLY A 21 -2.78 3.49 -13.53
N CYS A 22 -2.43 2.71 -14.56
CA CYS A 22 -3.42 2.07 -15.41
C CYS A 22 -4.06 0.94 -14.63
N ALA A 23 -5.10 1.27 -13.87
CA ALA A 23 -5.97 0.27 -13.32
C ALA A 23 -6.68 -0.48 -14.44
N SER A 24 -6.30 -1.74 -14.59
CA SER A 24 -7.00 -2.71 -15.42
C SER A 24 -7.21 -3.95 -14.57
N PHE A 25 -8.46 -4.22 -14.21
CA PHE A 25 -8.86 -5.50 -13.64
C PHE A 25 -8.51 -6.59 -14.66
N LYS A 26 -7.36 -7.24 -14.47
CA LYS A 26 -7.00 -8.39 -15.28
C LYS A 26 -7.92 -9.55 -14.89
N PRO A 27 -8.47 -10.29 -15.85
CA PRO A 27 -9.16 -11.54 -15.53
C PRO A 27 -8.20 -12.42 -14.73
N VAL A 28 -8.69 -12.98 -13.63
CA VAL A 28 -7.91 -13.87 -12.75
C VAL A 28 -7.40 -15.03 -13.60
N SER A 29 -6.08 -15.18 -13.71
CA SER A 29 -5.48 -16.39 -14.27
C SER A 29 -5.52 -17.46 -13.18
N PRO A 30 -6.27 -18.57 -13.35
CA PRO A 30 -6.28 -19.63 -12.36
C PRO A 30 -4.86 -20.22 -12.24
N SER A 31 -4.43 -20.46 -11.00
CA SER A 31 -3.14 -21.09 -10.73
C SER A 31 -3.02 -22.45 -11.41
N THR A 32 -1.82 -22.76 -11.93
CA THR A 32 -1.53 -24.06 -12.53
C THR A 32 -1.15 -25.13 -11.51
N VAL A 33 -1.06 -24.76 -10.21
CA VAL A 33 -0.68 -25.65 -9.12
C VAL A 33 -1.72 -26.72 -8.88
N ASP A 34 -1.26 -27.97 -8.87
CA ASP A 34 -2.08 -29.15 -8.59
C ASP A 34 -2.71 -29.09 -7.19
N GLN A 35 -3.94 -29.57 -7.05
CA GLN A 35 -4.75 -29.42 -5.83
C GLN A 35 -4.07 -30.00 -4.59
N SER A 36 -3.34 -31.11 -4.72
CA SER A 36 -2.62 -31.73 -3.59
C SER A 36 -1.37 -30.96 -3.17
N GLU A 37 -0.83 -30.11 -4.04
CA GLU A 37 0.38 -29.31 -3.79
C GLU A 37 0.07 -27.89 -3.30
N ARG A 38 -1.22 -27.50 -3.22
CA ARG A 38 -1.62 -26.16 -2.78
C ARG A 38 -1.35 -25.95 -1.29
N PRO A 39 -0.51 -24.97 -0.92
CA PRO A 39 -0.21 -24.69 0.48
C PRO A 39 -1.43 -24.14 1.21
N ALA A 40 -1.54 -24.48 2.49
CA ALA A 40 -2.50 -23.89 3.41
C ALA A 40 -2.06 -22.47 3.78
N LEU A 41 -2.94 -21.49 3.56
CA LEU A 41 -2.64 -20.07 3.75
C LEU A 41 -3.55 -19.45 4.81
N ALA A 42 -2.94 -18.88 5.84
CA ALA A 42 -3.62 -18.03 6.83
C ALA A 42 -3.32 -16.55 6.53
N ILE A 43 -4.31 -15.68 6.73
CA ILE A 43 -4.20 -14.25 6.45
C ILE A 43 -4.53 -13.47 7.72
N LEU A 44 -3.54 -12.78 8.28
CA LEU A 44 -3.71 -11.94 9.46
C LEU A 44 -4.43 -10.62 9.12
N LEU A 45 -4.96 -9.95 10.14
CA LEU A 45 -5.51 -8.60 9.97
C LEU A 45 -4.39 -7.61 9.65
N PHE A 46 -4.64 -6.77 8.65
CA PHE A 46 -3.72 -5.70 8.29
C PHE A 46 -3.75 -4.59 9.34
N GLY A 47 -2.59 -4.04 9.67
CA GLY A 47 -2.47 -2.91 10.60
C GLY A 47 -2.42 -1.56 9.88
N PHE A 48 -2.32 -0.49 10.67
CA PHE A 48 -1.99 0.84 10.16
C PHE A 48 -0.64 1.29 10.72
N ASP A 49 0.28 1.60 9.83
CA ASP A 49 1.57 2.21 10.19
C ASP A 49 1.50 3.75 10.19
N ILE A 50 0.41 4.29 9.64
CA ILE A 50 0.10 5.71 9.66
C ILE A 50 -0.84 6.06 10.80
N GLU A 51 -0.53 7.15 11.49
CA GLU A 51 -1.37 7.66 12.58
C GLU A 51 -2.62 8.38 12.01
N ILE A 52 -3.78 7.76 12.20
CA ILE A 52 -5.10 8.30 11.83
C ILE A 52 -5.84 8.65 13.12
N THR A 53 -5.96 9.95 13.40
CA THR A 53 -6.59 10.46 14.62
C THR A 53 -7.91 11.20 14.37
N LYS A 54 -8.23 11.47 13.10
CA LYS A 54 -9.43 12.22 12.71
C LYS A 54 -10.27 11.42 11.73
N LEU A 55 -11.59 11.48 11.91
CA LEU A 55 -12.50 10.77 11.01
C LEU A 55 -12.45 11.35 9.60
N SER A 56 -12.21 12.67 9.50
CA SER A 56 -12.03 13.37 8.23
C SER A 56 -10.86 12.87 7.40
N ASP A 57 -9.90 12.14 7.99
CA ASP A 57 -8.76 11.59 7.25
C ASP A 57 -9.21 10.44 6.34
N VAL A 58 -10.25 9.68 6.74
CA VAL A 58 -10.70 8.44 6.09
C VAL A 58 -12.12 8.50 5.53
N LYS A 59 -12.99 9.37 6.06
CA LYS A 59 -14.39 9.50 5.62
C LYS A 59 -14.78 10.96 5.41
N THR A 60 -15.81 11.20 4.60
CA THR A 60 -16.45 12.50 4.43
C THR A 60 -17.33 12.78 5.65
N VAL A 61 -17.00 13.79 6.45
CA VAL A 61 -17.73 14.15 7.68
C VAL A 61 -18.51 15.46 7.47
N GLN A 62 -19.78 15.47 7.89
CA GLN A 62 -20.60 16.70 7.95
C GLN A 62 -20.80 17.12 9.41
N GLY A 63 -20.47 18.38 9.72
CA GLY A 63 -20.58 18.94 11.06
C GLY A 63 -19.36 18.67 11.95
N THR A 64 -19.40 19.23 13.15
CA THR A 64 -18.38 19.04 14.19
C THR A 64 -18.79 17.92 15.14
N LEU A 65 -17.92 16.92 15.29
CA LEU A 65 -18.05 15.87 16.30
C LEU A 65 -17.43 16.30 17.62
N THR A 66 -17.86 15.71 18.72
CA THR A 66 -17.12 15.80 19.99
C THR A 66 -15.85 14.95 19.90
N PRO A 67 -14.79 15.25 20.67
CA PRO A 67 -13.55 14.46 20.63
C PRO A 67 -13.75 12.98 21.01
N GLU A 68 -14.66 12.68 21.93
CA GLU A 68 -14.96 11.31 22.38
C GLU A 68 -15.71 10.52 21.30
N ASP A 69 -16.70 11.14 20.66
CA ASP A 69 -17.43 10.53 19.54
C ASP A 69 -16.52 10.33 18.32
N GLU A 70 -15.64 11.29 18.02
CA GLU A 70 -14.69 11.18 16.92
C GLU A 70 -13.71 10.04 17.14
N SER A 71 -13.15 9.89 18.35
CA SER A 71 -12.22 8.80 18.65
C SER A 71 -12.89 7.42 18.50
N THR A 72 -14.14 7.28 18.94
CA THR A 72 -14.91 6.04 18.81
C THR A 72 -15.18 5.71 17.34
N GLN A 73 -15.63 6.71 16.56
CA GLN A 73 -15.90 6.53 15.13
C GLN A 73 -14.64 6.29 14.31
N VAL A 74 -13.51 6.88 14.68
CA VAL A 74 -12.20 6.58 14.06
C VAL A 74 -11.83 5.13 14.31
N ALA A 75 -11.91 4.64 15.55
CA ALA A 75 -11.59 3.25 15.87
C ALA A 75 -12.49 2.27 15.10
N GLU A 76 -13.78 2.57 14.98
CA GLU A 76 -14.72 1.77 14.20
C GLU A 76 -14.38 1.78 12.70
N ALA A 77 -14.13 2.96 12.13
CA ALA A 77 -13.76 3.10 10.72
C ALA A 77 -12.45 2.38 10.40
N LEU A 78 -11.45 2.47 11.27
CA LEU A 78 -10.18 1.74 11.09
C LEU A 78 -10.42 0.23 11.12
N ARG A 79 -11.21 -0.27 12.07
CA ARG A 79 -11.57 -1.69 12.13
C ARG A 79 -12.27 -2.16 10.85
N GLU A 80 -13.25 -1.40 10.35
CA GLU A 80 -13.92 -1.69 9.07
C GLU A 80 -12.91 -1.80 7.91
N ILE A 81 -12.00 -0.83 7.80
CA ILE A 81 -10.97 -0.82 6.74
C ILE A 81 -10.06 -2.04 6.85
N GLN A 82 -9.66 -2.46 8.06
CA GLN A 82 -8.81 -3.64 8.27
C GLN A 82 -9.51 -4.94 7.84
N HIS A 83 -10.78 -5.08 8.19
CA HIS A 83 -11.57 -6.24 7.79
C HIS A 83 -11.80 -6.27 6.27
N GLU A 84 -12.12 -5.12 5.66
CA GLU A 84 -12.32 -4.99 4.22
C GLU A 84 -11.02 -5.28 3.45
N ALA A 85 -9.90 -4.71 3.87
CA ALA A 85 -8.55 -4.98 3.36
C ALA A 85 -8.26 -6.48 3.27
N ARG A 86 -8.47 -7.19 4.39
CA ARG A 86 -8.27 -8.64 4.45
C ARG A 86 -9.26 -9.40 3.57
N TRP A 87 -10.52 -8.98 3.55
CA TRP A 87 -11.57 -9.60 2.75
C TRP A 87 -11.29 -9.48 1.24
N LEU A 88 -10.84 -8.32 0.77
CA LEU A 88 -10.49 -8.08 -0.63
C LEU A 88 -9.34 -9.00 -1.07
N LEU A 89 -8.27 -9.06 -0.27
CA LEU A 89 -7.14 -9.97 -0.53
C LEU A 89 -7.60 -11.43 -0.57
N LEU A 90 -8.35 -11.86 0.45
CA LEU A 90 -8.89 -13.21 0.54
C LEU A 90 -9.76 -13.55 -0.69
N SER A 91 -10.66 -12.67 -1.08
CA SER A 91 -11.59 -12.88 -2.19
C SER A 91 -10.85 -13.09 -3.50
N ARG A 92 -9.79 -12.30 -3.75
CA ARG A 92 -8.96 -12.45 -4.94
C ARG A 92 -8.15 -13.75 -4.90
N LEU A 93 -7.50 -14.08 -3.78
CA LEU A 93 -6.76 -15.33 -3.62
C LEU A 93 -7.63 -16.58 -3.77
N ALA A 94 -8.86 -16.55 -3.23
CA ALA A 94 -9.82 -17.64 -3.37
C ALA A 94 -10.22 -17.86 -4.84
N THR A 95 -10.30 -16.78 -5.63
CA THR A 95 -10.59 -16.87 -7.07
C THR A 95 -9.39 -17.39 -7.87
N GLY A 96 -8.16 -17.05 -7.47
CA GLY A 96 -6.93 -17.55 -8.09
C GLY A 96 -6.69 -19.05 -7.89
N GLN A 97 -7.32 -19.66 -6.87
CA GLN A 97 -7.24 -21.08 -6.54
C GLN A 97 -5.82 -21.63 -6.30
N GLY A 98 -4.82 -20.79 -6.04
CA GLY A 98 -3.45 -21.24 -5.75
C GLY A 98 -3.25 -21.79 -4.33
N PHE A 99 -4.19 -21.52 -3.41
CA PHE A 99 -4.03 -21.78 -1.98
C PHE A 99 -5.24 -22.48 -1.36
N ARG A 100 -5.02 -23.22 -0.28
CA ARG A 100 -6.08 -23.70 0.63
C ARG A 100 -6.23 -22.70 1.76
N ILE A 101 -7.24 -21.85 1.70
CA ILE A 101 -7.42 -20.80 2.72
C ILE A 101 -7.85 -21.42 4.06
N VAL A 102 -7.14 -21.08 5.12
CA VAL A 102 -7.50 -21.39 6.51
C VAL A 102 -8.65 -20.47 6.96
N PRO A 103 -9.69 -20.97 7.65
CA PRO A 103 -10.80 -20.14 8.10
C PRO A 103 -10.34 -18.94 8.94
N LEU A 104 -10.89 -17.75 8.65
CA LEU A 104 -10.50 -16.51 9.32
C LEU A 104 -10.74 -16.56 10.83
N GLU A 105 -11.85 -17.16 11.27
CA GLU A 105 -12.18 -17.30 12.71
C GLU A 105 -11.11 -18.08 13.49
N GLN A 106 -10.55 -19.13 12.88
CA GLN A 106 -9.48 -19.92 13.49
C GLN A 106 -8.14 -19.16 13.49
N THR A 107 -7.89 -18.40 12.42
CA THR A 107 -6.71 -17.54 12.30
C THR A 107 -6.75 -16.41 13.34
N ASP A 108 -7.91 -15.77 13.53
CA ASP A 108 -8.12 -14.68 14.48
C ASP A 108 -8.00 -15.17 15.92
N THR A 109 -8.65 -16.30 16.26
CA THR A 109 -8.55 -16.90 17.60
C THR A 109 -7.09 -17.20 17.95
N LEU A 110 -6.33 -17.80 17.01
CA LEU A 110 -4.93 -18.10 17.27
C LEU A 110 -4.06 -16.84 17.33
N ALA A 111 -4.31 -15.85 16.46
CA ALA A 111 -3.59 -14.57 16.51
C ALA A 111 -3.79 -13.86 17.86
N GLU A 112 -5.01 -13.85 18.38
CA GLU A 112 -5.32 -13.28 19.70
C GLU A 112 -4.62 -14.04 20.85
N GLU A 113 -4.64 -15.37 20.83
CA GLU A 113 -3.94 -16.21 21.80
C GLU A 113 -2.42 -15.98 21.78
N LEU A 114 -1.86 -15.74 20.60
CA LEU A 114 -0.44 -15.43 20.39
C LEU A 114 -0.12 -13.94 20.59
N HIS A 115 -1.11 -13.14 20.99
CA HIS A 115 -1.01 -11.69 21.23
C HIS A 115 -0.51 -10.89 20.02
N LEU A 116 -0.80 -11.36 18.81
CA LEU A 116 -0.46 -10.65 17.56
C LEU A 116 -1.41 -9.47 17.35
N LYS A 117 -0.85 -8.27 17.25
CA LYS A 117 -1.62 -7.08 16.89
C LYS A 117 -1.80 -7.01 15.37
N PRO A 118 -2.88 -6.40 14.87
CA PRO A 118 -3.03 -6.14 13.44
C PRO A 118 -1.81 -5.41 12.85
N GLY A 119 -1.25 -5.95 11.77
CA GLY A 119 -0.05 -5.46 11.08
C GLY A 119 1.28 -5.79 11.73
N GLU A 120 1.29 -6.42 12.90
CA GLU A 120 2.52 -6.96 13.47
C GLU A 120 2.99 -8.18 12.66
N LEU A 121 4.29 -8.20 12.33
CA LEU A 121 4.89 -9.35 11.66
C LEU A 121 5.09 -10.48 12.67
N PRO A 122 4.60 -11.70 12.40
CA PRO A 122 4.76 -12.82 13.32
C PRO A 122 6.23 -13.25 13.39
N ASN A 123 6.68 -13.66 14.57
CA ASN A 123 7.99 -14.26 14.76
C ASN A 123 7.97 -15.78 14.48
N ALA A 124 9.15 -16.41 14.46
CA ALA A 124 9.28 -17.84 14.15
C ALA A 124 8.49 -18.76 15.10
N GLU A 125 8.40 -18.45 16.39
CA GLU A 125 7.64 -19.26 17.36
C GLU A 125 6.14 -19.17 17.11
N GLN A 126 5.64 -17.96 16.81
CA GLN A 126 4.24 -17.74 16.45
C GLN A 126 3.88 -18.46 15.14
N LEU A 127 4.76 -18.37 14.13
CA LEU A 127 4.60 -19.07 12.85
C LEU A 127 4.57 -20.59 13.02
N ALA A 128 5.43 -21.15 13.88
CA ALA A 128 5.42 -22.57 14.21
C ALA A 128 4.10 -23.00 14.88
N GLU A 129 3.49 -22.13 15.69
CA GLU A 129 2.17 -22.40 16.29
C GLU A 129 1.03 -22.40 15.24
N PHE A 130 1.08 -21.52 14.24
CA PHE A 130 0.16 -21.57 13.09
C PHE A 130 0.29 -22.89 12.33
N HIS A 131 1.52 -23.36 12.08
CA HIS A 131 1.75 -24.67 11.47
C HIS A 131 1.16 -25.80 12.33
N ARG A 132 1.53 -25.83 13.61
CA ARG A 132 1.21 -26.93 14.52
C ARG A 132 -0.30 -27.07 14.77
N ARG A 133 -1.02 -25.96 14.92
CA ARG A 133 -2.44 -25.97 15.31
C ARG A 133 -3.39 -25.94 14.13
N LEU A 134 -3.06 -25.20 13.07
CA LEU A 134 -3.96 -25.00 11.93
C LEU A 134 -3.50 -25.74 10.67
N GLY A 135 -2.32 -26.39 10.70
CA GLY A 135 -1.76 -27.03 9.51
C GLY A 135 -1.43 -26.03 8.40
N THR A 136 -1.23 -24.77 8.77
CA THR A 136 -0.87 -23.68 7.86
C THR A 136 0.53 -23.94 7.31
N ASP A 137 0.74 -23.74 6.01
CA ASP A 137 2.06 -23.77 5.38
C ASP A 137 2.61 -22.33 5.23
N LEU A 138 1.71 -21.33 5.08
CA LEU A 138 2.03 -19.93 4.87
C LEU A 138 1.17 -18.99 5.74
N VAL A 139 1.77 -17.95 6.30
CA VAL A 139 1.05 -16.85 6.97
C VAL A 139 1.33 -15.55 6.22
N VAL A 140 0.28 -14.85 5.80
CA VAL A 140 0.37 -13.50 5.25
C VAL A 140 0.09 -12.47 6.33
N ALA A 141 0.99 -11.50 6.47
CA ALA A 141 0.88 -10.36 7.35
C ALA A 141 1.24 -9.07 6.60
N GLY A 142 0.68 -7.93 6.99
CA GLY A 142 0.97 -6.68 6.32
C GLY A 142 0.39 -5.45 7.01
N SER A 143 0.86 -4.29 6.57
CA SER A 143 0.46 -2.99 7.10
C SER A 143 0.02 -2.05 5.98
N ILE A 144 -1.02 -1.27 6.27
CA ILE A 144 -1.44 -0.13 5.47
C ILE A 144 -0.54 1.05 5.86
N LEU A 145 0.34 1.41 4.93
CA LEU A 145 1.36 2.45 5.10
C LEU A 145 0.80 3.85 4.92
N ASP A 146 -0.16 4.02 4.02
CA ASP A 146 -0.87 5.28 3.74
C ASP A 146 -2.34 4.96 3.43
N TYR A 147 -3.26 5.81 3.90
CA TYR A 147 -4.70 5.69 3.63
C TYR A 147 -5.34 7.08 3.66
N GLY A 148 -5.34 7.76 2.51
CA GLY A 148 -5.85 9.14 2.36
C GLY A 148 -4.99 10.23 2.98
N LYS A 149 -4.05 9.85 3.85
CA LYS A 149 -2.99 10.65 4.44
C LYS A 149 -1.65 10.01 4.08
N VAL A 150 -0.63 10.84 3.84
CA VAL A 150 0.72 10.38 3.48
C VAL A 150 1.67 10.61 4.66
N ARG A 151 2.51 9.63 4.99
CA ARG A 151 3.55 9.75 6.02
C ARG A 151 4.57 10.85 5.66
N TRP A 152 4.81 11.77 6.60
CA TRP A 152 5.72 12.91 6.40
C TRP A 152 7.16 12.53 6.07
N GLN A 153 7.63 11.36 6.53
CA GLN A 153 8.97 10.85 6.26
C GLN A 153 9.22 10.66 4.75
N TRP A 154 8.18 10.29 4.01
CA TRP A 154 8.26 10.14 2.55
C TRP A 154 8.19 11.48 1.82
N LEU A 155 7.47 12.46 2.38
CA LEU A 155 7.55 13.85 1.89
C LEU A 155 8.99 14.36 2.03
N VAL A 156 9.63 14.09 3.17
CA VAL A 156 11.03 14.47 3.40
C VAL A 156 11.99 13.72 2.48
N ALA A 157 11.82 12.41 2.30
CA ALA A 157 12.62 11.64 1.35
C ALA A 157 12.46 12.14 -0.09
N GLY A 158 11.24 12.49 -0.50
CA GLY A 158 10.95 13.11 -1.79
C GLY A 158 11.66 14.45 -1.97
N ILE A 159 11.54 15.35 -0.98
CA ILE A 159 12.27 16.64 -0.96
C ILE A 159 13.78 16.40 -1.10
N PHE A 160 14.35 15.45 -0.36
CA PHE A 160 15.78 15.15 -0.44
C PHE A 160 16.20 14.60 -1.79
N ALA A 161 15.40 13.72 -2.39
CA ALA A 161 15.68 13.17 -3.72
C ALA A 161 15.66 14.26 -4.80
N ASP A 162 14.66 15.15 -4.74
CA ASP A 162 14.50 16.27 -5.65
C ASP A 162 15.67 17.25 -5.55
N ILE A 163 15.97 17.72 -4.32
CA ILE A 163 17.12 18.59 -4.04
C ILE A 163 18.43 17.95 -4.51
N SER A 164 18.62 16.65 -4.26
CA SER A 164 19.84 15.94 -4.64
C SER A 164 20.00 15.87 -6.16
N TRP A 165 18.92 15.57 -6.88
CA TRP A 165 18.92 15.49 -8.33
C TRP A 165 19.22 16.86 -8.97
N GLU A 166 18.51 17.89 -8.54
CA GLU A 166 18.74 19.26 -9.02
C GLU A 166 20.15 19.75 -8.71
N THR A 167 20.66 19.42 -7.52
CA THR A 167 22.04 19.75 -7.12
C THR A 167 23.06 19.09 -8.03
N ILE A 168 22.87 17.83 -8.41
CA ILE A 168 23.76 17.14 -9.35
C ILE A 168 23.68 17.79 -10.73
N ALA A 169 22.47 18.05 -11.24
CA ALA A 169 22.26 18.67 -12.54
C ALA A 169 22.90 20.08 -12.63
N LEU A 170 22.69 20.90 -11.61
CA LEU A 170 23.30 22.23 -11.48
C LEU A 170 24.80 22.15 -11.26
N GLY A 171 25.28 21.18 -10.48
CA GLY A 171 26.70 20.91 -10.27
C GLY A 171 27.40 20.61 -11.59
N VAL A 172 26.84 19.74 -12.41
CA VAL A 172 27.38 19.46 -13.76
C VAL A 172 27.31 20.70 -14.66
N ALA A 173 26.19 21.42 -14.66
CA ALA A 173 25.99 22.58 -15.53
C ALA A 173 26.87 23.80 -15.16
N THR A 174 27.29 23.89 -13.90
CA THR A 174 28.06 25.04 -13.38
C THR A 174 29.47 24.69 -12.96
N SER A 175 29.94 23.48 -13.28
CA SER A 175 31.24 22.95 -12.83
C SER A 175 31.41 23.02 -11.31
N TRP A 176 30.35 22.66 -10.59
CA TRP A 176 30.27 22.62 -9.14
C TRP A 176 30.55 23.98 -8.49
N ASN A 177 30.01 25.06 -9.05
CA ASN A 177 30.11 26.38 -8.43
C ASN A 177 29.38 26.37 -7.07
N PRO A 178 30.11 26.52 -5.95
CA PRO A 178 29.54 26.32 -4.62
C PRO A 178 28.49 27.39 -4.28
N ALA A 179 28.60 28.61 -4.82
CA ALA A 179 27.62 29.67 -4.57
C ALA A 179 26.28 29.37 -5.25
N VAL A 180 26.30 28.80 -6.46
CA VAL A 180 25.09 28.43 -7.20
C VAL A 180 24.43 27.20 -6.57
N VAL A 181 25.22 26.18 -6.24
CA VAL A 181 24.74 24.97 -5.57
C VAL A 181 24.12 25.29 -4.21
N LEU A 182 24.83 26.04 -3.35
CA LEU A 182 24.30 26.43 -2.03
C LEU A 182 23.10 27.36 -2.14
N GLY A 183 23.09 28.25 -3.14
CA GLY A 183 21.93 29.10 -3.45
C GLY A 183 20.70 28.28 -3.80
N ASN A 184 20.83 27.25 -4.64
CA ASN A 184 19.72 26.37 -5.01
C ASN A 184 19.22 25.55 -3.84
N VAL A 185 20.12 24.90 -3.09
CA VAL A 185 19.74 24.12 -1.90
C VAL A 185 19.02 24.99 -0.88
N GLY A 186 19.49 26.22 -0.66
CA GLY A 186 18.83 27.18 0.23
C GLY A 186 17.45 27.61 -0.28
N TYR A 187 17.32 27.86 -1.59
CA TYR A 187 16.04 28.20 -2.22
C TYR A 187 15.03 27.04 -2.16
N GLU A 188 15.47 25.82 -2.48
CA GLU A 188 14.65 24.62 -2.40
C GLU A 188 14.24 24.33 -0.96
N LEU A 189 15.14 24.39 0.02
CA LEU A 189 14.76 24.22 1.43
C LEU A 189 13.75 25.26 1.93
N LEU A 190 13.65 26.44 1.30
CA LEU A 190 12.67 27.45 1.65
C LEU A 190 11.32 27.25 0.94
N THR A 191 11.32 26.66 -0.24
CA THR A 191 10.13 26.57 -1.11
C THR A 191 9.55 25.15 -1.16
N SER A 192 10.39 24.13 -1.13
CA SER A 192 10.02 22.72 -1.11
C SER A 192 9.23 22.32 0.14
N PRO A 193 9.55 22.70 1.39
CA PRO A 193 8.72 22.30 2.52
C PRO A 193 7.28 22.82 2.43
N PRO A 194 6.99 24.11 2.16
CA PRO A 194 5.62 24.53 1.91
C PRO A 194 4.94 23.80 0.73
N LEU A 195 5.68 23.51 -0.34
CA LEU A 195 5.18 22.80 -1.53
C LEU A 195 4.93 21.31 -1.28
N TRP A 196 5.73 20.62 -0.48
CA TRP A 196 5.63 19.19 -0.22
C TRP A 196 4.84 18.87 1.06
N PHE A 197 4.87 19.72 2.08
CA PHE A 197 3.96 19.60 3.23
C PHE A 197 2.56 20.10 2.87
N GLY A 198 2.45 21.23 2.16
CA GLY A 198 1.19 21.69 1.59
C GLY A 198 0.72 20.81 0.43
N GLY A 199 1.64 20.35 -0.42
CA GLY A 199 1.36 19.45 -1.53
C GLY A 199 1.09 18.02 -1.11
N GLY A 200 1.69 17.51 -0.03
CA GLY A 200 1.38 16.19 0.54
C GLY A 200 -0.01 16.17 1.17
N TYR A 201 -0.41 17.27 1.81
CA TYR A 201 -1.81 17.49 2.19
C TYR A 201 -2.72 17.55 0.96
N LEU A 202 -2.37 18.34 -0.07
CA LEU A 202 -3.14 18.39 -1.32
C LEU A 202 -3.14 17.06 -2.07
N PHE A 203 -2.11 16.23 -1.93
CA PHE A 203 -1.96 14.94 -2.60
C PHE A 203 -2.83 13.89 -1.89
N GLY A 204 -2.80 13.85 -0.56
CA GLY A 204 -3.78 13.13 0.24
C GLY A 204 -5.21 13.63 -0.02
N VAL A 205 -5.36 14.94 -0.26
CA VAL A 205 -6.65 15.56 -0.56
C VAL A 205 -7.18 15.23 -1.96
N ALA A 206 -6.31 15.19 -2.97
CA ALA A 206 -6.68 15.09 -4.38
C ALA A 206 -6.64 13.65 -4.90
N PHE A 207 -5.65 12.86 -4.49
CA PHE A 207 -5.39 11.54 -5.06
C PHE A 207 -5.81 10.38 -4.16
N ARG A 208 -6.07 10.65 -2.87
CA ARG A 208 -6.52 9.65 -1.89
C ARG A 208 -5.64 8.38 -1.90
N PRO A 209 -4.32 8.51 -1.76
CA PRO A 209 -3.44 7.37 -1.96
C PRO A 209 -3.72 6.31 -0.90
N VAL A 210 -3.66 5.06 -1.32
CA VAL A 210 -3.54 3.93 -0.42
C VAL A 210 -2.22 3.25 -0.74
N ARG A 211 -1.50 2.80 0.28
CA ARG A 211 -0.28 2.02 0.11
C ARG A 211 -0.25 0.91 1.14
N VAL A 212 0.08 -0.29 0.71
CA VAL A 212 0.09 -1.49 1.55
C VAL A 212 1.37 -2.24 1.31
N GLU A 213 2.00 -2.67 2.40
CA GLU A 213 3.08 -3.66 2.38
C GLU A 213 2.57 -4.97 2.95
N ALA A 214 2.84 -6.08 2.27
CA ALA A 214 2.49 -7.41 2.72
C ALA A 214 3.66 -8.37 2.54
N ARG A 215 3.74 -9.37 3.43
CA ARG A 215 4.73 -10.43 3.42
C ARG A 215 4.05 -11.76 3.66
N ALA A 216 4.55 -12.80 3.00
CA ALA A 216 4.17 -14.18 3.25
C ALA A 216 5.37 -14.91 3.86
N PHE A 217 5.13 -15.55 5.00
CA PHE A 217 6.13 -16.31 5.72
C PHE A 217 5.81 -17.80 5.62
N GLU A 218 6.81 -18.62 5.34
CA GLU A 218 6.66 -20.05 5.57
C GLU A 218 6.72 -20.36 7.07
N THR A 219 5.97 -21.36 7.50
CA THR A 219 5.70 -21.59 8.93
C THR A 219 6.61 -22.61 9.60
N ILE A 220 7.55 -23.22 8.86
CA ILE A 220 8.49 -24.24 9.35
C ILE A 220 9.73 -23.57 9.94
N GLN A 221 10.36 -22.65 9.20
CA GLN A 221 11.58 -21.95 9.62
C GLN A 221 11.33 -20.48 9.95
N GLY A 222 10.20 -19.93 9.53
CA GLY A 222 9.79 -18.54 9.73
C GLY A 222 10.32 -17.55 8.69
N TYR A 223 10.80 -18.01 7.53
CA TYR A 223 11.38 -17.13 6.52
C TYR A 223 10.32 -16.42 5.66
N PRO A 224 10.52 -15.12 5.33
CA PRO A 224 9.71 -14.45 4.34
C PRO A 224 10.06 -14.99 2.95
N ILE A 225 9.09 -15.60 2.28
CA ILE A 225 9.25 -16.16 0.93
C ILE A 225 8.68 -15.24 -0.16
N TRP A 226 7.85 -14.29 0.24
CA TRP A 226 7.28 -13.27 -0.63
C TRP A 226 7.12 -11.98 0.16
N GLN A 227 7.40 -10.86 -0.52
CA GLN A 227 7.18 -9.51 -0.01
C GLN A 227 6.80 -8.62 -1.19
N SER A 228 5.74 -7.83 -1.01
CA SER A 228 5.35 -6.82 -1.98
C SER A 228 4.90 -5.56 -1.27
N MET A 229 5.10 -4.42 -1.94
CA MET A 229 4.58 -3.13 -1.53
C MET A 229 3.94 -2.50 -2.76
N ASP A 230 2.64 -2.27 -2.68
CA ASP A 230 1.86 -1.71 -3.77
C ASP A 230 1.21 -0.39 -3.33
N GLU A 231 1.17 0.55 -4.26
CA GLU A 231 0.59 1.88 -4.09
C GLU A 231 -0.44 2.12 -5.18
N SER A 232 -1.58 2.67 -4.80
CA SER A 232 -2.60 3.13 -5.73
C SER A 232 -3.05 4.52 -5.36
N ALA A 233 -3.03 5.39 -6.36
CA ALA A 233 -3.51 6.75 -6.30
C ALA A 233 -4.43 6.97 -7.49
N TYR A 234 -5.68 7.36 -7.19
CA TYR A 234 -6.64 7.84 -8.18
C TYR A 234 -7.02 6.83 -9.30
N VAL A 235 -7.75 5.78 -8.93
CA VAL A 235 -8.27 4.76 -9.86
C VAL A 235 -9.51 5.27 -10.64
N TRP A 236 -9.30 6.20 -11.56
CA TRP A 236 -10.37 6.90 -12.27
C TRP A 236 -11.33 5.99 -13.06
N ARG A 237 -10.81 4.90 -13.64
CA ARG A 237 -11.61 3.97 -14.45
C ARG A 237 -12.60 3.18 -13.61
N ALA A 238 -12.18 2.66 -12.45
CA ALA A 238 -13.09 1.96 -11.55
C ALA A 238 -14.11 2.92 -10.93
N LEU A 239 -13.69 4.14 -10.57
CA LEU A 239 -14.61 5.18 -10.06
C LEU A 239 -15.73 5.52 -11.05
N LYS A 240 -15.46 5.52 -12.36
CA LYS A 240 -16.48 5.74 -13.39
C LYS A 240 -17.58 4.68 -13.43
N ALA A 241 -17.31 3.47 -12.94
CA ALA A 241 -18.32 2.42 -12.86
C ALA A 241 -19.34 2.66 -11.74
N LEU A 242 -18.99 3.48 -10.74
CA LEU A 242 -19.88 3.82 -9.62
C LEU A 242 -20.89 4.91 -10.00
N PRO A 243 -22.02 5.05 -9.28
CA PRO A 243 -22.94 6.18 -9.44
C PRO A 243 -22.26 7.52 -9.14
N GLU A 244 -22.55 8.56 -9.94
CA GLU A 244 -21.91 9.88 -9.82
C GLU A 244 -22.01 10.48 -8.39
N ALA A 245 -23.15 10.28 -7.72
CA ALA A 245 -23.41 10.78 -6.37
C ALA A 245 -22.44 10.28 -5.28
N VAL A 246 -21.67 9.22 -5.55
CA VAL A 246 -20.69 8.65 -4.59
C VAL A 246 -19.24 8.76 -5.06
N ARG A 247 -18.98 9.12 -6.33
CA ARG A 247 -17.61 9.15 -6.89
C ARG A 247 -16.69 10.15 -6.22
N GLU A 248 -17.24 11.27 -5.75
CA GLU A 248 -16.47 12.34 -5.11
C GLU A 248 -16.24 12.09 -3.62
N LYS A 249 -16.93 11.10 -3.03
CA LYS A 249 -16.78 10.77 -1.62
C LYS A 249 -15.40 10.21 -1.35
N LYS A 250 -14.75 10.74 -0.30
CA LYS A 250 -13.41 10.34 0.11
C LYS A 250 -13.31 8.84 0.38
N GLU A 251 -14.25 8.32 1.17
CA GLU A 251 -14.31 6.92 1.57
C GLU A 251 -14.40 6.00 0.35
N THR A 252 -15.24 6.34 -0.63
CA THR A 252 -15.39 5.56 -1.86
C THR A 252 -14.12 5.54 -2.71
N GLN A 253 -13.40 6.66 -2.80
CA GLN A 253 -12.12 6.70 -3.52
C GLN A 253 -11.03 5.87 -2.83
N LEU A 254 -10.99 5.90 -1.50
CA LEU A 254 -10.06 5.11 -0.71
C LEU A 254 -10.35 3.62 -0.78
N GLU A 255 -11.62 3.22 -0.69
CA GLU A 255 -12.08 1.83 -0.86
C GLU A 255 -11.67 1.27 -2.22
N VAL A 256 -11.89 2.02 -3.30
CA VAL A 256 -11.50 1.59 -4.65
C VAL A 256 -9.99 1.46 -4.80
N ASN A 257 -9.21 2.41 -4.27
CA ASN A 257 -7.75 2.33 -4.32
C ASN A 257 -7.23 1.16 -3.47
N ALA A 258 -7.84 0.88 -2.31
CA ALA A 258 -7.51 -0.28 -1.48
C ALA A 258 -7.84 -1.61 -2.17
N ALA A 259 -8.99 -1.71 -2.85
CA ALA A 259 -9.36 -2.88 -3.64
C ALA A 259 -8.35 -3.17 -4.75
N GLU A 260 -7.95 -2.15 -5.52
CA GLU A 260 -6.93 -2.27 -6.57
C GLU A 260 -5.61 -2.86 -6.01
N ILE A 261 -5.15 -2.35 -4.87
CA ILE A 261 -3.91 -2.80 -4.22
C ILE A 261 -4.03 -4.23 -3.71
N MET A 262 -5.13 -4.56 -3.02
CA MET A 262 -5.31 -5.91 -2.50
C MET A 262 -5.44 -6.94 -3.61
N GLU A 263 -6.06 -6.58 -4.75
CA GLU A 263 -6.06 -7.44 -5.92
C GLU A 263 -4.66 -7.64 -6.50
N SER A 264 -3.89 -6.55 -6.64
CA SER A 264 -2.49 -6.61 -7.12
C SER A 264 -1.60 -7.47 -6.22
N LEU A 265 -1.70 -7.31 -4.90
CA LEU A 265 -0.97 -8.13 -3.92
C LEU A 265 -1.35 -9.61 -4.01
N ALA A 266 -2.65 -9.92 -4.12
CA ALA A 266 -3.13 -11.28 -4.26
C ALA A 266 -2.67 -11.93 -5.59
N ASP A 267 -2.72 -11.18 -6.69
CA ASP A 267 -2.24 -11.65 -7.98
C ASP A 267 -0.73 -11.92 -7.94
N SER A 268 0.06 -10.98 -7.41
CA SER A 268 1.51 -11.13 -7.23
C SER A 268 1.90 -12.35 -6.39
N LEU A 269 1.15 -12.63 -5.32
CA LEU A 269 1.34 -13.83 -4.50
C LEU A 269 0.93 -15.11 -5.24
N THR A 270 -0.16 -15.08 -6.00
CA THR A 270 -0.63 -16.25 -6.79
C THR A 270 0.33 -16.58 -7.92
N GLU A 271 0.92 -15.57 -8.56
CA GLU A 271 1.94 -15.69 -9.61
C GLU A 271 3.23 -16.38 -9.13
N GLN A 272 3.46 -16.46 -7.82
CA GLN A 272 4.60 -17.23 -7.28
C GLN A 272 4.44 -18.74 -7.47
N GLU A 273 3.22 -19.23 -7.71
CA GLU A 273 2.90 -20.66 -7.89
C GLU A 273 3.54 -21.57 -6.82
N LEU A 274 3.52 -21.11 -5.57
CA LEU A 274 4.12 -21.81 -4.43
C LEU A 274 3.48 -23.17 -4.21
N THR A 275 4.32 -24.17 -3.93
CA THR A 275 3.90 -25.56 -3.66
C THR A 275 4.37 -26.03 -2.29
N ILE A 276 3.62 -26.95 -1.69
CA ILE A 276 4.00 -27.60 -0.42
C ILE A 276 5.41 -28.23 -0.52
N SER A 277 5.72 -28.87 -1.65
CA SER A 277 7.03 -29.49 -1.87
C SER A 277 8.18 -28.49 -1.84
N GLN A 278 8.01 -27.30 -2.40
CA GLN A 278 9.01 -26.23 -2.32
C GLN A 278 9.20 -25.73 -0.89
N LEU A 279 8.10 -25.50 -0.16
CA LEU A 279 8.13 -24.97 1.20
C LEU A 279 8.80 -25.95 2.19
N ARG A 280 8.61 -27.26 2.00
CA ARG A 280 9.23 -28.31 2.84
C ARG A 280 10.66 -28.65 2.45
N GLY A 281 11.10 -28.26 1.25
CA GLY A 281 12.40 -28.60 0.69
C GLY A 281 13.48 -27.53 0.88
N GLN A 282 13.16 -26.38 1.47
CA GLN A 282 14.15 -25.35 1.78
C GLN A 282 14.96 -25.77 3.04
N PRO A 283 16.31 -25.77 2.96
CA PRO A 283 17.20 -26.24 4.01
C PRO A 283 17.28 -25.31 5.23
#